data_AF-A0A3N5YFZ0-F1
#
_entry.id   AF-A0A3N5YFZ0-F1
#
_cell.length_a   1.000
_cell.length_b   1.000
_cell.length_c   1.000
_cell.angle_alpha   90.00
_cell.angle_beta   90.00
_cell.angle_gamma   90.00
#
_symmetry.space_group_name_H-M   'P 1'
#
loop_
_entity.id
_entity.type
_entity.pdbx_description
1 polymer ?
#
loop_
_entity_poly.entity_id
_entity_poly.type
_entity_poly.pdbx_seq_one_letter_code
_entity_poly.pdbx_strand_id
1 'polypeptide(L)'
;MTPPDPNPYPAAGAATEAIRLTRAAGSVAAATLASRVLGFLRDAALAWVFGTGFGADAFLAAFRIPNLLRRLLGEGSLSAAFVPVLTETLARGGRREAQALTASATRVLALALAAVCLAGILAAPPSFMSWPPAFQGPSSSSRSV
;
A
#
# COMPACT_ATOMS: atom_id res chain seq x y z
N MET A 1 -62.20 14.67 12.28
CA MET A 1 -61.26 14.89 13.39
C MET A 1 -60.16 13.85 13.23
N THR A 2 -59.17 14.15 12.41
CA THR A 2 -58.01 13.27 12.22
C THR A 2 -57.19 13.26 13.52
N PRO A 3 -56.68 12.10 13.95
CA PRO A 3 -55.79 12.06 15.11
C PRO A 3 -54.58 12.98 14.85
N PRO A 4 -54.10 13.71 15.87
CA PRO A 4 -52.89 14.52 15.74
C PRO A 4 -51.70 13.61 15.39
N ASP A 5 -50.89 14.02 14.42
CA ASP A 5 -49.68 13.29 13.99
C ASP A 5 -48.82 12.92 15.21
N PRO A 6 -48.62 11.63 15.51
CA PRO A 6 -47.78 11.21 16.61
C PRO A 6 -46.34 11.12 16.10
N ASN A 7 -45.65 12.25 16.01
CA ASN A 7 -44.22 12.41 16.33
C ASN A 7 -43.61 13.63 15.60
N PRO A 8 -43.30 14.73 16.30
CA PRO A 8 -42.64 15.89 15.69
C PRO A 8 -41.09 15.84 15.73
N TYR A 9 -40.44 14.74 16.12
CA TYR A 9 -38.98 14.73 16.32
C TYR A 9 -38.18 13.79 15.42
N PRO A 10 -37.56 14.31 14.35
CA PRO A 10 -36.31 13.80 13.80
C PRO A 10 -35.13 14.62 14.38
N ALA A 11 -34.64 14.32 15.59
CA ALA A 11 -33.55 15.14 16.15
C ALA A 11 -32.53 14.41 17.04
N ALA A 12 -32.92 13.42 17.84
CA ALA A 12 -32.00 12.80 18.80
C ALA A 12 -30.96 11.86 18.14
N GLY A 13 -31.35 11.16 17.06
CA GLY A 13 -30.46 10.26 16.31
C GLY A 13 -29.45 10.99 15.43
N ALA A 14 -29.87 12.08 14.78
CA ALA A 14 -29.07 12.82 13.80
C ALA A 14 -27.83 13.49 14.42
N ALA A 15 -27.94 14.05 15.63
CA ALA A 15 -26.80 14.65 16.33
C ALA A 15 -25.76 13.58 16.73
N THR A 16 -26.22 12.41 17.19
CA THR A 16 -25.33 11.31 17.57
C THR A 16 -24.64 10.69 16.35
N GLU A 17 -25.34 10.59 15.22
CA GLU A 17 -24.75 10.15 13.94
C GLU A 17 -23.74 11.15 13.40
N ALA A 18 -24.04 12.45 13.47
CA ALA A 18 -23.10 13.50 13.06
C ALA A 18 -21.79 13.45 13.86
N ILE A 19 -21.86 13.20 15.18
CA ILE A 19 -20.69 13.05 16.04
C ILE A 19 -19.88 11.78 15.67
N ARG A 20 -20.55 10.66 15.41
CA ARG A 20 -19.89 9.41 14.99
C ARG A 20 -19.21 9.55 13.63
N LEU A 21 -19.86 10.20 12.67
CA LEU A 21 -19.32 10.45 11.34
C LEU A 21 -18.11 11.40 11.40
N THR A 22 -18.20 12.48 12.18
CA THR A 22 -17.09 13.42 12.37
C THR A 22 -15.88 12.74 13.01
N ARG A 23 -16.11 11.88 14.01
CA ARG A 23 -15.03 11.11 14.66
C ARG A 23 -14.38 10.09 13.71
N ALA A 24 -15.19 9.40 12.90
CA ALA A 24 -14.70 8.43 11.91
C ALA A 24 -13.97 9.12 10.75
N ALA A 25 -14.49 10.24 10.25
CA ALA A 25 -13.82 11.04 9.23
C ALA A 25 -12.49 11.60 9.74
N GLY A 26 -12.46 12.08 10.98
CA GLY A 26 -11.24 12.56 11.64
C GLY A 26 -10.18 11.48 11.80
N SER A 27 -10.56 10.25 12.16
CA SER A 27 -9.60 9.15 12.30
C SER A 27 -9.03 8.71 10.95
N VAL A 28 -9.85 8.64 9.90
CA VAL A 28 -9.40 8.30 8.54
C VAL A 28 -8.49 9.41 7.98
N ALA A 29 -8.85 10.67 8.20
CA ALA A 29 -8.02 11.81 7.79
C ALA A 29 -6.66 11.81 8.50
N ALA A 30 -6.64 11.57 9.81
CA ALA A 30 -5.41 11.45 10.59
C ALA A 30 -4.54 10.27 10.12
N ALA A 31 -5.15 9.10 9.88
CA ALA A 31 -4.44 7.93 9.35
C ALA A 31 -3.86 8.19 7.95
N THR A 32 -4.58 8.93 7.11
CA THR A 32 -4.13 9.32 5.76
C THR A 32 -2.96 10.30 5.83
N LEU A 33 -3.06 11.33 6.68
CA LEU A 33 -1.99 12.30 6.90
C LEU A 33 -0.73 11.62 7.46
N ALA A 34 -0.89 10.75 8.47
CA ALA A 34 0.22 9.98 9.03
C ALA A 34 0.91 9.15 7.95
N SER A 35 0.15 8.46 7.10
CA SER A 35 0.69 7.67 5.98
C SER A 35 1.45 8.54 4.97
N ARG A 36 0.97 9.75 4.68
CA ARG A 36 1.67 10.70 3.80
C ARG A 36 2.97 11.21 4.40
N VAL A 37 2.95 11.55 5.69
CA VAL A 37 4.14 12.01 6.42
C VAL A 37 5.19 10.90 6.48
N LEU A 38 4.79 9.66 6.79
CA LEU A 38 5.67 8.49 6.75
C LEU A 38 6.26 8.25 5.35
N GLY A 39 5.45 8.38 4.31
CA GLY A 39 5.90 8.31 2.92
C GLY A 39 6.91 9.40 2.57
N PHE A 40 6.68 10.63 3.02
CA PHE A 40 7.60 11.74 2.84
C PHE A 40 8.92 11.54 3.60
N LEU A 41 8.85 11.06 4.85
CA LEU A 41 10.05 10.73 5.63
C LEU A 41 10.88 9.63 4.95
N ARG A 42 10.22 8.62 4.36
CA ARG A 42 10.90 7.62 3.54
C ARG A 42 11.64 8.28 2.38
N ASP A 43 10.97 9.14 1.62
CA ASP A 43 11.56 9.77 0.45
C ASP A 43 12.70 10.73 0.83
N ALA A 44 12.57 11.46 1.95
CA ALA A 44 13.63 12.29 2.51
C ALA A 44 14.82 11.46 3.02
N ALA A 45 14.57 10.32 3.68
CA ALA A 45 15.63 9.41 4.12
C ALA A 45 16.36 8.79 2.92
N LEU A 46 15.64 8.42 1.86
CA LEU A 46 16.24 7.94 0.62
C LEU A 46 17.08 9.03 -0.06
N ALA A 47 16.59 10.27 -0.12
CA ALA A 47 17.36 11.39 -0.65
C ALA A 47 18.60 11.72 0.20
N TRP A 48 18.54 11.51 1.51
CA TRP A 48 19.68 11.69 2.41
C TRP A 48 20.73 10.58 2.27
N VAL A 49 20.29 9.32 2.10
CA VAL A 49 21.17 8.16 1.94
C VAL A 49 21.77 8.06 0.53
N PHE A 50 20.97 8.32 -0.52
CA PHE A 50 21.35 8.14 -1.92
C PHE A 50 21.67 9.45 -2.68
N GLY A 51 21.34 10.62 -2.12
CA GLY A 51 21.51 11.93 -2.78
C GLY A 51 20.54 12.16 -3.95
N THR A 52 20.87 13.08 -4.86
CA THR A 52 20.13 13.33 -6.13
C THR A 52 20.50 12.36 -7.26
N GLY A 53 20.83 11.12 -6.91
CA GLY A 53 21.42 10.14 -7.83
C GLY A 53 20.47 9.02 -8.29
N PHE A 54 20.93 8.27 -9.31
CA PHE A 54 20.26 7.09 -9.89
C PHE A 54 19.76 6.04 -8.87
N GLY A 55 20.35 5.99 -7.66
CA GLY A 55 19.93 5.08 -6.59
C GLY A 55 18.53 5.36 -6.05
N ALA A 56 18.14 6.63 -5.94
CA ALA A 56 16.79 7.01 -5.51
C ALA A 56 15.73 6.62 -6.56
N ASP A 57 16.01 6.87 -7.85
CA ASP A 57 15.14 6.48 -8.96
C ASP A 57 14.97 4.96 -9.08
N ALA A 58 16.07 4.21 -8.94
CA ALA A 58 16.05 2.75 -8.95
C ALA A 58 15.23 2.19 -7.77
N PHE A 59 15.38 2.75 -6.56
CA PHE A 59 14.59 2.36 -5.40
C PHE A 59 13.10 2.68 -5.61
N LEU A 60 12.77 3.87 -6.08
CA LEU A 60 11.38 4.27 -6.35
C LEU A 60 10.75 3.41 -7.45
N ALA A 61 11.51 3.03 -8.48
CA ALA A 61 11.07 2.08 -9.49
C ALA A 61 10.82 0.68 -8.90
N ALA A 62 11.74 0.17 -8.08
CA ALA A 62 11.58 -1.11 -7.40
C ALA A 62 10.37 -1.11 -6.45
N PHE A 63 10.13 -0.01 -5.74
CA PHE A 63 9.01 0.13 -4.79
C PHE A 63 7.64 0.15 -5.49
N ARG A 64 7.55 0.42 -6.80
CA ARG A 64 6.28 0.38 -7.52
C ARG A 64 5.68 -1.01 -7.56
N ILE A 65 6.49 -2.06 -7.71
CA ILE A 65 6.01 -3.45 -7.79
C ILE A 65 5.19 -3.84 -6.55
N PRO A 66 5.74 -3.76 -5.32
CA PRO A 66 4.97 -4.07 -4.11
C PRO A 66 3.83 -3.09 -3.89
N ASN A 67 3.97 -1.82 -4.27
CA ASN A 67 2.88 -0.86 -4.14
C ASN A 67 1.71 -1.18 -5.08
N LEU A 68 1.96 -1.56 -6.33
CA LEU A 68 0.94 -2.01 -7.28
C LEU A 68 0.19 -3.23 -6.74
N LEU A 69 0.91 -4.22 -6.23
CA LEU A 69 0.31 -5.39 -5.59
C LEU A 69 -0.54 -5.02 -4.37
N ARG A 70 -0.06 -4.11 -3.51
CA ARG A 70 -0.84 -3.59 -2.38
C ARG A 70 -2.13 -2.91 -2.85
N ARG A 71 -2.08 -2.16 -3.96
CA ARG A 71 -3.28 -1.51 -4.52
C ARG A 71 -4.26 -2.55 -5.05
N LEU A 72 -3.78 -3.51 -5.84
CA LEU A 72 -4.63 -4.58 -6.38
C LEU A 72 -5.23 -5.43 -5.24
N LEU A 73 -4.41 -5.93 -4.32
CA LEU A 73 -4.84 -6.90 -3.33
C LEU A 73 -5.49 -6.25 -2.09
N GLY A 74 -5.07 -5.03 -1.72
CA GLY A 74 -5.44 -4.37 -0.47
C GLY A 74 -6.41 -3.19 -0.59
N GLU A 75 -6.50 -2.52 -1.74
CA GLU A 75 -7.48 -1.43 -1.95
C GLU A 75 -8.86 -1.96 -2.37
N GLY A 76 -9.06 -3.29 -2.38
CA GLY A 76 -10.38 -3.92 -2.40
C GLY A 76 -10.68 -4.81 -3.61
N SER A 77 -9.83 -4.86 -4.64
CA SER A 77 -10.14 -5.69 -5.82
C SER A 77 -10.10 -7.18 -5.52
N LEU A 78 -9.13 -7.64 -4.71
CA LEU A 78 -9.13 -9.01 -4.19
C LEU A 78 -10.29 -9.22 -3.21
N SER A 79 -10.54 -8.27 -2.30
CA SER A 79 -11.62 -8.39 -1.31
C SER A 79 -13.00 -8.53 -1.98
N ALA A 80 -13.26 -7.83 -3.08
CA ALA A 80 -14.52 -7.92 -3.82
C ALA A 80 -14.79 -9.33 -4.37
N ALA A 81 -13.75 -10.05 -4.80
CA ALA A 81 -13.86 -11.43 -5.27
C ALA A 81 -13.76 -12.46 -4.13
N PHE A 82 -12.98 -12.17 -3.09
CA PHE A 82 -12.67 -13.13 -2.03
C PHE A 82 -13.75 -13.18 -0.94
N VAL A 83 -14.37 -12.06 -0.58
CA VAL A 83 -15.37 -11.99 0.49
C VAL A 83 -16.61 -12.86 0.21
N PRO A 84 -17.21 -12.86 -1.00
CA PRO A 84 -18.34 -13.73 -1.31
C PRO A 84 -18.01 -15.22 -1.15
N VAL A 85 -16.85 -15.64 -1.69
CA VAL A 85 -16.37 -17.02 -1.62
C VAL A 85 -16.09 -17.44 -0.17
N LEU A 86 -15.46 -16.57 0.60
CA LEU A 86 -15.20 -16.84 2.02
C LEU A 86 -16.51 -16.97 2.81
N THR A 87 -17.49 -16.13 2.53
CA THR A 87 -18.80 -16.15 3.20
C THR A 87 -19.59 -17.41 2.85
N GLU A 88 -19.59 -17.83 1.59
CA GLU A 88 -20.21 -19.10 1.15
C GLU A 88 -19.53 -20.31 1.80
N THR A 89 -18.19 -20.31 1.83
CA THR A 89 -17.40 -21.38 2.46
C THR A 89 -17.65 -21.44 3.97
N LEU A 90 -17.78 -20.28 4.62
CA LEU A 90 -18.11 -20.21 6.04
C LEU A 90 -19.52 -20.73 6.34
N ALA A 91 -20.50 -20.45 5.47
CA ALA A 91 -21.88 -20.89 5.63
C ALA A 91 -22.04 -22.40 5.42
N ARG A 92 -21.29 -23.00 4.49
CA ARG A 92 -21.39 -24.42 4.13
C ARG A 92 -20.44 -25.33 4.92
N GLY A 93 -19.17 -24.95 5.02
CA GLY A 93 -18.08 -25.76 5.61
C GLY A 93 -17.66 -25.33 7.01
N GLY A 94 -18.26 -24.25 7.54
CA GLY A 94 -17.93 -23.70 8.85
C GLY A 94 -16.54 -23.07 8.93
N ARG A 95 -16.10 -22.77 10.16
CA ARG A 95 -14.88 -21.99 10.42
C ARG A 95 -13.59 -22.67 9.98
N ARG A 96 -13.48 -23.99 10.11
CA ARG A 96 -12.24 -24.73 9.75
C ARG A 96 -11.96 -24.66 8.26
N GLU A 97 -12.99 -24.81 7.43
CA GLU A 97 -12.84 -24.82 5.97
C GLU A 97 -12.58 -23.41 5.44
N ALA A 98 -13.24 -22.39 6.01
CA ALA A 98 -12.93 -20.99 5.73
C ALA A 98 -11.48 -20.60 6.11
N GLN A 99 -10.96 -21.11 7.23
CA GLN A 99 -9.56 -20.93 7.61
C GLN A 99 -8.60 -21.62 6.63
N ALA A 100 -8.93 -22.84 6.19
CA ALA A 100 -8.13 -23.56 5.20
C ALA A 100 -8.10 -22.81 3.86
N LEU A 101 -9.25 -22.30 3.39
CA LEU A 101 -9.33 -21.45 2.20
C LEU A 101 -8.46 -20.20 2.33
N THR A 102 -8.55 -19.51 3.47
CA THR A 102 -7.78 -18.29 3.73
C THR A 102 -6.29 -18.59 3.77
N ALA A 103 -5.87 -19.64 4.46
CA ALA A 103 -4.47 -20.06 4.53
C ALA A 103 -3.93 -20.45 3.15
N SER A 104 -4.71 -21.16 2.33
CA SER A 104 -4.34 -21.49 0.95
C SER A 104 -4.21 -20.24 0.08
N ALA A 105 -5.18 -19.31 0.14
CA ALA A 105 -5.12 -18.05 -0.58
C ALA A 105 -3.89 -17.21 -0.17
N THR A 106 -3.61 -17.09 1.13
CA THR A 106 -2.42 -16.40 1.64
C THR A 106 -1.13 -17.06 1.15
N ARG A 107 -1.04 -18.40 1.15
CA ARG A 107 0.15 -19.10 0.63
C ARG A 107 0.36 -18.84 -0.85
N VAL A 108 -0.69 -18.93 -1.65
CA VAL A 108 -0.60 -18.66 -3.10
C VAL A 108 -0.19 -17.21 -3.37
N LEU A 109 -0.77 -16.24 -2.65
CA LEU A 109 -0.40 -14.84 -2.76
C LEU A 109 1.06 -14.58 -2.32
N ALA A 110 1.49 -15.21 -1.24
CA ALA A 110 2.87 -15.11 -0.76
C ALA A 110 3.87 -15.72 -1.74
N LEU A 111 3.55 -16.88 -2.33
CA LEU A 111 4.37 -17.51 -3.35
C LEU A 111 4.42 -16.69 -4.64
N ALA A 112 3.28 -16.16 -5.09
CA ALA A 112 3.21 -15.28 -6.25
C ALA A 112 4.06 -14.02 -6.02
N LEU A 113 3.96 -13.40 -4.84
CA LEU A 113 4.79 -12.26 -4.46
C LEU A 113 6.28 -12.63 -4.45
N ALA A 114 6.65 -13.75 -3.83
CA ALA A 114 8.02 -14.23 -3.81
C ALA A 114 8.57 -14.49 -5.22
N ALA A 115 7.76 -15.08 -6.11
CA ALA A 115 8.11 -15.31 -7.50
C ALA A 115 8.30 -14.00 -8.27
N VAL A 116 7.44 -13.00 -8.07
CA VAL A 116 7.60 -11.66 -8.67
C VAL A 116 8.88 -10.98 -8.16
N CYS A 117 9.15 -11.05 -6.85
CA CYS A 117 10.39 -10.54 -6.28
C CYS A 117 11.62 -11.23 -6.87
N LEU A 118 11.59 -12.57 -6.97
CA LEU A 118 12.69 -13.35 -7.53
C LEU A 118 12.89 -13.05 -9.02
N ALA A 119 11.81 -12.94 -9.80
CA ALA A 119 11.87 -12.53 -11.19
C ALA A 119 12.47 -11.12 -11.34
N GLY A 120 12.12 -10.18 -10.45
CA GLY A 120 12.74 -8.86 -10.40
C GLY A 120 14.23 -8.90 -10.11
N ILE A 121 14.67 -9.77 -9.19
CA ILE A 121 16.09 -9.98 -8.86
C ILE A 121 16.84 -10.58 -10.06
N LEU A 122 16.27 -11.58 -10.74
CA LEU A 122 16.89 -12.24 -11.90
C LEU A 122 16.92 -11.35 -13.15
N ALA A 123 15.89 -10.51 -13.33
CA ALA A 123 15.81 -9.57 -14.45
C ALA A 123 16.71 -8.33 -14.25
N ALA A 124 17.15 -8.06 -13.02
CA ALA A 124 18.14 -7.03 -12.76
C ALA A 124 19.43 -7.38 -13.51
N PRO A 125 19.88 -6.57 -14.49
CA PRO A 125 21.07 -6.89 -15.24
C PRO A 125 22.27 -6.99 -14.29
N PRO A 126 23.10 -8.04 -14.38
CA PRO A 126 24.37 -8.09 -13.64
C PRO A 126 25.36 -6.99 -14.07
N SER A 127 25.02 -6.20 -15.10
CA SER A 127 25.88 -5.23 -15.78
C SER A 127 26.10 -3.90 -15.05
N PHE A 128 25.66 -3.72 -13.80
CA PHE A 128 26.08 -2.55 -13.01
C PHE A 128 27.60 -2.50 -12.77
N MET A 129 28.30 -3.62 -12.98
CA MET A 129 29.74 -3.70 -12.84
C MET A 129 30.53 -3.22 -14.08
N SER A 130 29.86 -2.87 -15.19
CA SER A 130 30.49 -2.38 -16.42
C SER A 130 30.07 -0.96 -16.82
N TRP A 131 29.72 -0.11 -15.85
CA TRP A 131 29.38 1.29 -16.09
C TRP A 131 30.65 2.14 -16.34
N PRO A 132 30.70 3.01 -17.36
CA PRO A 132 31.92 3.70 -17.79
C PRO A 132 32.50 4.64 -16.72
N PRO A 133 33.84 4.81 -16.67
CA PRO A 133 34.55 5.59 -15.65
C PRO A 133 34.31 7.12 -15.71
N ALA A 134 33.35 7.60 -16.52
CA ALA A 134 32.96 9.00 -16.63
C ALA A 134 32.28 9.57 -15.36
N PHE A 135 32.20 8.78 -14.28
CA PHE A 135 31.64 9.13 -12.97
C PHE A 135 32.74 9.34 -11.91
N GLN A 136 34.00 9.23 -12.30
CA GLN A 136 35.11 9.77 -11.51
C GLN A 136 35.08 11.28 -11.70
N GLY A 137 34.77 12.02 -10.62
CA GLY A 137 34.73 13.48 -10.61
C GLY A 137 36.01 14.09 -11.21
N PRO A 138 35.95 15.34 -11.68
CA PRO A 138 37.00 15.93 -12.51
C PRO A 138 38.37 15.71 -11.88
N SER A 139 39.22 14.94 -12.55
CA SER A 139 40.61 14.77 -12.19
C SER A 139 41.29 16.13 -12.33
N SER A 140 41.48 16.81 -11.20
CA SER A 140 42.29 18.02 -11.13
C SER A 140 43.76 17.65 -11.35
N SER A 141 44.16 17.48 -12.61
CA SER A 141 45.55 17.40 -13.00
C SER A 141 45.99 18.69 -13.67
N SER A 142 46.94 19.34 -13.00
CA SER A 142 47.92 20.28 -13.55
C SER A 142 47.47 21.71 -13.80
N ARG A 143 47.56 22.49 -12.72
CA ARG A 143 48.14 23.83 -12.76
C ARG A 143 49.57 23.68 -13.28
N SER A 144 49.83 24.06 -14.53
CA SER A 144 51.19 24.28 -15.02
C SER A 144 51.21 25.27 -16.18
N VAL A 145 51.69 26.47 -15.83
CA VAL A 145 52.26 27.56 -16.64
C VAL A 145 51.28 28.46 -17.38
#